data_AF-A0A942KI81-F1
#
_entry.id   AF-A0A942KI81-F1
#
_cell.length_a   1.000
_cell.length_b   1.000
_cell.length_c   1.000
_cell.angle_alpha   90.00
_cell.angle_beta   90.00
_cell.angle_gamma   90.00
#
_symmetry.space_group_name_H-M   'P 1'
#
loop_
_entity.id
_entity.type
_entity.pdbx_description
1 polymer ?
#
loop_
_entity_poly.entity_id
_entity_poly.type
_entity_poly.pdbx_seq_one_letter_code
_entity_poly.pdbx_strand_id
1 'polypeptide(L)'
;MIKIVCVGSIKEKFTQAMIDEYLKRLRTPYQLAIIELKESKHKNHPPMMVDDESQMILAQIQPTDVVIALDIHGTLGSTQDFHKAIEASFNQGKHCVFVIGGS
;
A
#
# COMPACT_ATOMS: atom_id res chain seq x y z
N MET A 1 -1.29 -8.47 9.95
CA MET A 1 -1.15 -8.70 8.49
C MET A 1 -0.47 -7.51 7.84
N ILE A 2 0.13 -7.70 6.66
CA ILE A 2 0.59 -6.60 5.80
C ILE A 2 -0.47 -6.35 4.73
N LYS A 3 -0.82 -5.08 4.52
CA LYS A 3 -1.68 -4.64 3.42
C LYS A 3 -0.89 -3.71 2.50
N ILE A 4 -1.11 -3.84 1.21
CA ILE A 4 -0.64 -2.89 0.20
C ILE A 4 -1.89 -2.32 -0.46
N VAL A 5 -2.17 -1.05 -0.25
CA VAL A 5 -3.28 -0.33 -0.87
C VAL A 5 -2.70 0.53 -1.98
N CYS A 6 -3.07 0.26 -3.23
CA CYS A 6 -2.58 1.01 -4.38
C CYS A 6 -3.72 1.54 -5.22
N VAL A 7 -3.55 2.72 -5.80
CA VAL A 7 -4.47 3.27 -6.81
C VAL A 7 -4.00 2.85 -8.19
N GLY A 8 -4.93 2.36 -9.00
CA GLY A 8 -4.65 1.84 -10.33
C GLY A 8 -4.59 0.33 -10.38
N SER A 9 -4.81 -0.20 -11.58
CA SER A 9 -4.78 -1.64 -11.86
C SER A 9 -3.46 -2.03 -12.51
N ILE A 10 -2.89 -3.16 -12.14
CA ILE A 10 -1.69 -3.71 -12.80
C ILE A 10 -2.11 -4.32 -14.15
N LYS A 11 -1.83 -3.62 -15.25
CA LYS A 11 -2.29 -4.04 -16.60
C LYS A 11 -1.35 -5.01 -17.31
N GLU A 12 -0.06 -4.97 -16.98
CA GLU A 12 0.97 -5.75 -17.66
C GLU A 12 1.15 -7.13 -17.03
N LYS A 13 0.97 -8.19 -17.84
CA LYS A 13 1.12 -9.59 -17.40
C LYS A 13 2.50 -9.90 -16.83
N PHE A 14 3.54 -9.31 -17.39
CA PHE A 14 4.91 -9.50 -16.92
C PHE A 14 5.09 -8.95 -15.50
N THR A 15 4.62 -7.72 -15.24
CA THR A 15 4.65 -7.08 -13.92
C THR A 15 3.87 -7.88 -12.89
N GLN A 16 2.70 -8.39 -13.27
CA GLN A 16 1.92 -9.27 -12.39
C GLN A 16 2.70 -10.53 -12.01
N ALA A 17 3.35 -11.19 -12.98
CA ALA A 17 4.14 -12.39 -12.71
C ALA A 17 5.32 -12.13 -11.76
N MET A 18 5.98 -10.98 -11.90
CA MET A 18 7.05 -10.57 -10.99
C MET A 18 6.53 -10.34 -9.57
N ILE A 19 5.39 -9.66 -9.41
CA ILE A 19 4.74 -9.46 -8.10
C ILE A 19 4.39 -10.81 -7.47
N ASP A 20 3.78 -11.72 -8.23
CA ASP A 20 3.40 -13.04 -7.73
C ASP A 20 4.59 -13.85 -7.23
N GLU A 21 5.75 -13.74 -7.88
CA GLU A 21 6.99 -14.39 -7.45
C GLU A 21 7.47 -13.86 -6.09
N TYR A 22 7.42 -12.54 -5.86
CA TYR A 22 7.72 -11.97 -4.55
C TYR A 22 6.68 -12.37 -3.50
N LEU A 23 5.39 -12.38 -3.85
CA LEU A 23 4.32 -12.76 -2.94
C LEU A 23 4.46 -14.20 -2.45
N LYS A 24 4.87 -15.15 -3.31
CA LYS A 24 5.11 -16.55 -2.90
C LYS A 24 6.13 -16.64 -1.76
N ARG A 25 7.21 -15.85 -1.82
CA ARG A 25 8.28 -15.84 -0.82
C ARG A 25 7.86 -15.16 0.48
N LEU A 26 7.00 -14.15 0.38
CA LEU A 26 6.57 -13.35 1.55
C LEU A 26 5.37 -13.98 2.30
N ARG A 27 4.55 -14.80 1.63
CA ARG A 27 3.36 -15.45 2.22
C ARG A 27 3.68 -16.43 3.36
N THR A 28 4.89 -16.98 3.39
CA THR A 28 5.42 -17.76 4.52
C THR A 28 6.62 -16.99 5.04
N PRO A 29 6.43 -15.95 5.87
CA PRO A 29 5.72 -16.03 7.15
C PRO A 29 4.58 -15.03 7.36
N TYR A 30 4.24 -14.19 6.37
CA TYR A 30 3.32 -13.07 6.55
C TYR A 30 1.97 -13.28 5.86
N GLN A 31 0.88 -12.95 6.56
CA GLN A 31 -0.42 -12.74 5.90
C GLN A 31 -0.37 -11.41 5.13
N LEU A 32 -0.57 -11.48 3.81
CA LEU A 32 -0.49 -10.36 2.87
C LEU A 32 -1.79 -10.16 2.11
N ALA A 33 -2.17 -8.90 1.89
CA ALA A 33 -3.25 -8.52 1.00
C ALA A 33 -2.82 -7.34 0.11
N ILE A 34 -3.06 -7.45 -1.20
CA ILE A 34 -2.95 -6.32 -2.13
C ILE A 34 -4.37 -5.87 -2.46
N ILE A 35 -4.65 -4.58 -2.31
CA ILE A 35 -5.93 -3.95 -2.56
C ILE A 35 -5.72 -2.90 -3.65
N GLU A 36 -6.16 -3.23 -4.84
CA GLU A 36 -6.17 -2.33 -5.99
C GLU A 36 -7.45 -1.48 -5.99
N LEU A 37 -7.28 -0.17 -5.92
CA LEU A 37 -8.35 0.81 -6.03
C LEU A 37 -8.44 1.33 -7.45
N LYS A 38 -9.63 1.71 -7.88
CA LYS A 38 -9.83 2.32 -9.20
C LYS A 38 -9.29 3.74 -9.18
N GLU A 39 -8.65 4.15 -10.28
CA GLU A 39 -8.28 5.55 -10.52
C GLU A 39 -9.52 6.45 -10.49
N SER A 40 -9.36 7.69 -10.03
CA SER A 40 -10.46 8.65 -10.06
C SER A 40 -10.91 8.95 -11.50
N LYS A 41 -12.20 9.24 -11.64
CA LYS A 41 -12.79 9.70 -12.91
C LYS A 41 -12.41 11.16 -13.21
N HIS A 42 -12.00 11.93 -12.21
CA HIS A 42 -11.71 13.36 -12.30
C HIS A 42 -10.24 13.63 -12.69
N LYS A 43 -9.70 12.87 -13.64
CA LYS A 43 -8.28 12.92 -14.05
C LYS A 43 -7.79 14.32 -14.48
N ASN A 44 -8.69 15.16 -14.97
CA ASN A 44 -8.38 16.52 -15.43
C ASN A 44 -8.56 17.58 -14.33
N HIS A 45 -8.92 17.19 -13.11
CA HIS A 45 -9.15 18.10 -11.99
C HIS A 45 -8.40 17.60 -10.75
N PRO A 46 -7.08 17.90 -10.64
CA PRO A 46 -6.21 17.32 -9.62
C PRO A 46 -6.72 17.41 -8.18
N PRO A 47 -7.31 18.53 -7.71
CA PRO A 47 -7.85 18.59 -6.35
C PRO A 47 -8.98 17.58 -6.08
N MET A 48 -9.84 17.35 -7.07
CA MET A 48 -10.94 16.38 -6.93
C MET A 48 -10.44 14.94 -7.08
N MET A 49 -9.47 14.73 -7.98
CA MET A 49 -8.79 13.44 -8.15
C MET A 49 -8.18 12.97 -6.83
N VAL A 50 -7.43 13.86 -6.16
CA VAL A 50 -6.79 13.58 -4.88
C VAL A 50 -7.81 13.30 -3.79
N ASP A 51 -8.90 14.07 -3.70
CA ASP A 51 -9.94 13.85 -2.68
C ASP A 51 -10.64 12.50 -2.88
N ASP A 52 -11.07 12.17 -4.11
CA ASP A 52 -11.68 10.88 -4.43
C ASP A 52 -10.78 9.70 -4.03
N GLU A 53 -9.51 9.72 -4.45
CA GLU A 53 -8.56 8.66 -4.18
C GLU A 53 -8.24 8.55 -2.69
N SER A 54 -8.10 9.69 -2.01
CA SER A 54 -7.89 9.75 -0.56
C SER A 54 -9.04 9.10 0.20
N GLN A 55 -10.30 9.38 -0.17
CA GLN A 55 -11.46 8.75 0.46
C GLN A 55 -11.48 7.23 0.24
N MET A 56 -11.15 6.77 -0.96
CA MET A 56 -11.09 5.33 -1.27
C MET A 56 -9.97 4.64 -0.48
N ILE A 57 -8.80 5.27 -0.35
CA ILE A 57 -7.68 4.76 0.44
C ILE A 57 -8.06 4.70 1.93
N LEU A 58 -8.60 5.78 2.48
CA LEU A 58 -9.00 5.86 3.89
C LEU A 58 -10.04 4.81 4.25
N ALA A 59 -10.96 4.48 3.34
CA ALA A 59 -11.93 3.41 3.53
C ALA A 59 -11.29 2.00 3.68
N GLN A 60 -10.03 1.83 3.28
CA GLN A 60 -9.29 0.57 3.42
C GLN A 60 -8.40 0.54 4.68
N ILE A 61 -8.36 1.60 5.47
CA ILE A 61 -7.47 1.75 6.63
C ILE A 61 -8.29 1.78 7.91
N GLN A 62 -7.83 1.09 8.95
CA GLN A 62 -8.42 1.18 10.28
C GLN A 62 -7.67 2.21 11.15
N PRO A 63 -8.32 2.86 12.13
CA PRO A 63 -7.65 3.82 13.02
C PRO A 63 -6.46 3.24 13.80
N THR A 64 -6.44 1.91 13.99
CA THR A 64 -5.37 1.21 14.70
C THR A 64 -4.22 0.79 13.80
N ASP A 65 -4.34 0.90 12.48
CA ASP A 65 -3.32 0.46 11.55
C ASP A 65 -2.07 1.35 11.64
N VAL A 66 -0.90 0.73 11.44
CA VAL A 66 0.34 1.46 11.20
C VAL A 66 0.42 1.71 9.71
N VAL A 67 0.29 2.97 9.31
CA VAL A 67 0.24 3.38 7.90
C VAL A 67 1.59 3.94 7.46
N ILE A 68 2.09 3.42 6.34
CA ILE A 68 3.32 3.87 5.68
C ILE A 68 2.92 4.35 4.27
N ALA A 69 2.81 5.67 4.10
CA ALA A 69 2.56 6.26 2.78
C ALA A 69 3.88 6.39 2.00
N LEU A 70 3.89 5.85 0.78
CA LEU A 70 5.06 5.94 -0.10
C LEU A 70 4.96 7.23 -0.94
N ASP A 71 5.89 8.14 -0.71
CA ASP A 71 5.96 9.44 -1.38
C ASP A 71 7.43 9.79 -1.66
N ILE A 72 7.71 10.40 -2.80
CA ILE A 72 9.04 10.86 -3.21
C ILE A 72 9.59 11.97 -2.30
N HIS A 73 8.71 12.69 -1.62
CA HIS A 73 9.05 13.74 -0.65
C HIS A 73 9.10 13.21 0.79
N GLY A 74 8.86 11.91 0.99
CA GLY A 74 8.92 11.26 2.28
C GLY A 74 10.35 11.06 2.80
N THR A 75 10.45 10.47 3.99
CA THR A 75 11.73 10.11 4.58
C THR A 75 12.27 8.84 3.93
N LEU A 76 13.53 8.87 3.49
CA LEU A 76 14.24 7.67 3.02
C LEU A 76 14.39 6.67 4.17
N GLY A 77 13.80 5.49 4.01
CA GLY A 77 13.94 4.38 4.96
C GLY A 77 14.99 3.37 4.50
N SER A 78 15.81 2.88 5.41
CA SER A 78 16.66 1.72 5.18
C SER A 78 15.87 0.41 5.35
N THR A 79 16.41 -0.71 4.89
CA THR A 79 15.83 -2.04 5.13
C THR A 79 15.55 -2.31 6.62
N GLN A 80 16.44 -1.84 7.51
CA GLN A 80 16.27 -2.01 8.94
C GLN A 80 15.09 -1.19 9.48
N ASP A 81 14.85 0.00 8.93
CA ASP A 81 13.75 0.88 9.36
C ASP A 81 12.40 0.26 8.98
N PHE A 82 12.27 -0.24 7.75
CA PHE A 82 11.07 -0.96 7.32
C PHE A 82 10.83 -2.23 8.14
N HIS A 83 11.88 -3.01 8.41
CA HIS A 83 11.76 -4.20 9.24
C HIS A 83 11.24 -3.87 10.65
N LYS A 84 11.82 -2.84 11.31
CA LYS A 84 11.35 -2.38 12.62
C LYS A 84 9.90 -1.91 12.60
N ALA A 85 9.48 -1.17 11.57
CA ALA A 85 8.11 -0.71 11.44
C ALA A 85 7.11 -1.88 11.31
N ILE A 86 7.45 -2.87 10.48
CA ILE A 86 6.63 -4.08 10.29
C ILE A 86 6.56 -4.88 11.59
N GLU A 87 7.68 -5.15 12.25
CA GLU A 87 7.71 -5.89 13.52
C GLU A 87 6.94 -5.16 14.63
N ALA A 88 7.15 -3.85 14.77
CA ALA A 88 6.44 -3.05 15.78
C ALA A 88 4.92 -3.10 15.58
N SER A 89 4.46 -3.11 14.32
CA SER A 89 3.05 -3.27 13.97
C SER A 89 2.51 -4.61 14.47
N PHE A 90 3.23 -5.70 14.22
CA PHE A 90 2.82 -7.05 14.65
C PHE A 90 2.88 -7.26 16.15
N ASN A 91 3.91 -6.74 16.82
CA ASN A 91 4.03 -6.80 18.27
C ASN A 91 2.87 -6.09 18.99
N GLN A 92 2.27 -5.09 18.34
CA GLN A 92 1.09 -4.39 18.83
C GLN A 92 -0.24 -5.03 18.39
N GLY A 93 -0.20 -6.15 17.65
CA GLY A 93 -1.39 -6.79 17.08
C GLY A 93 -2.07 -5.99 15.97
N LYS A 94 -1.39 -4.99 15.40
CA LYS A 94 -1.93 -4.08 14.37
C LYS A 94 -1.60 -4.57 12.96
N HIS A 95 -2.28 -4.01 11.96
CA HIS A 95 -1.89 -4.21 10.58
C HIS A 95 -0.85 -3.17 10.17
N CYS A 96 0.08 -3.59 9.30
CA CYS A 96 1.02 -2.69 8.65
C CYS A 96 0.49 -2.42 7.24
N VAL A 97 0.14 -1.17 6.92
CA VAL A 97 -0.50 -0.79 5.67
C VAL A 97 0.42 0.12 4.87
N PHE A 98 0.89 -0.37 3.73
CA PHE A 98 1.61 0.45 2.75
C PHE A 98 0.60 1.07 1.79
N VAL A 99 0.74 2.37 1.53
CA VAL A 99 -0.12 3.12 0.61
C VAL A 99 0.69 3.60 -0.59
N ILE A 100 0.19 3.35 -1.80
CA ILE A 100 0.73 3.82 -3.07
C ILE A 100 -0.35 4.64 -3.76
N GLY A 101 -0.13 5.95 -3.86
CA GLY A 101 -1.06 6.87 -4.53
C GLY A 101 -1.12 6.68 -6.05
N GLY A 102 -2.08 7.37 -6.68
CA GLY A 102 -2.19 7.48 -8.14
C GLY A 102 -1.24 8.52 -8.73
N SER A 103 -1.30 8.67 -10.06
CA SER A 103 -0.54 9.67 -10.84
C SER A 103 -1.37 10.88 -11.22
#